data_AF-A0A2G8K6U6-F1
#
_entry.id   AF-A0A2G8K6U6-F1
#
_cell.length_a   1.000
_cell.length_b   1.000
_cell.length_c   1.000
_cell.angle_alpha   90.00
_cell.angle_beta   90.00
_cell.angle_gamma   90.00
#
_symmetry.space_group_name_H-M   'P 1'
#
loop_
_entity.id
_entity.type
_entity.pdbx_description
1 polymer ?
#
loop_
_entity_poly.entity_id
_entity_poly.type
_entity_poly.pdbx_seq_one_letter_code
_entity_poly.pdbx_strand_id
1 'polypeptide(L)'
;MIIKPCILSIISLVCGIYLAAAMGIRECEEGSTDLAWIQKLFAGIVLLLLLAINCLSVKLATRVQIVFTATKLLAMIVIVIIGMVKMIQGNTEHLSTSTAFEGTSSRFFSYSIAIYQGHWAYDSWNQLNFITEELKNPSR
;
A
#
# COMPACT_ATOMS: atom_id res chain seq x y z
N MET A 1 10.71 -12.16 -16.40
CA MET A 1 10.29 -11.11 -15.44
C MET A 1 9.20 -10.27 -16.09
N ILE A 2 7.94 -10.68 -15.96
CA ILE A 2 6.79 -9.89 -16.46
C ILE A 2 6.51 -8.84 -15.40
N ILE A 3 7.10 -7.65 -15.57
CA ILE A 3 6.69 -6.47 -14.80
C ILE A 3 5.21 -6.27 -15.12
N LYS A 4 4.32 -6.34 -14.12
CA LYS A 4 2.92 -5.94 -14.28
C LYS A 4 2.89 -4.40 -14.19
N PRO A 5 2.95 -3.64 -15.32
CA PRO A 5 3.07 -2.18 -15.27
C PRO A 5 1.93 -1.54 -14.50
N CYS A 6 0.75 -2.17 -14.51
CA CYS A 6 -0.42 -1.70 -13.78
C CYS A 6 -0.19 -1.62 -12.26
N ILE A 7 0.48 -2.62 -11.66
CA ILE A 7 0.72 -2.63 -10.20
C ILE A 7 1.68 -1.50 -9.82
N LEU A 8 2.73 -1.30 -10.62
CA LEU A 8 3.69 -0.22 -10.39
C LEU A 8 3.02 1.15 -10.48
N SER A 9 2.13 1.34 -11.45
CA SER A 9 1.35 2.59 -11.60
C SER A 9 0.41 2.82 -10.42
N ILE A 10 -0.28 1.78 -9.93
CA ILE A 10 -1.17 1.88 -8.76
C ILE A 10 -0.38 2.28 -7.51
N ILE A 11 0.73 1.60 -7.21
CA ILE A 11 1.56 1.90 -6.04
C ILE A 11 2.13 3.31 -6.11
N SER A 12 2.58 3.74 -7.29
CA SER A 12 3.08 5.09 -7.49
C SER A 12 2.00 6.16 -7.28
N LEU A 13 0.79 5.92 -7.79
CA LEU A 13 -0.35 6.80 -7.60
C LEU A 13 -0.71 6.93 -6.11
N VAL A 14 -0.75 5.80 -5.39
CA VAL A 14 -0.99 5.78 -3.93
C VAL A 14 0.08 6.60 -3.19
N CYS A 15 1.36 6.47 -3.57
CA CYS A 15 2.43 7.30 -3.03
C CYS A 15 2.20 8.79 -3.29
N GLY A 16 1.81 9.16 -4.52
CA GLY A 16 1.47 10.53 -4.89
C GLY A 16 0.32 11.12 -4.07
N ILE A 17 -0.73 10.33 -3.80
CA ILE A 17 -1.87 10.74 -2.97
C ILE A 17 -1.42 10.98 -1.53
N TYR A 18 -0.65 10.07 -0.93
CA TYR A 18 -0.18 10.23 0.45
C TYR A 18 0.81 11.40 0.61
N LEU A 19 1.66 11.66 -0.39
CA LEU A 19 2.55 12.82 -0.39
C LEU A 19 1.77 14.14 -0.51
N ALA A 20 0.77 14.20 -1.38
CA ALA A 20 -0.13 15.35 -1.49
C ALA A 20 -0.85 15.62 -0.16
N ALA A 21 -1.38 14.59 0.48
CA ALA A 21 -2.02 14.68 1.78
C ALA A 21 -1.04 15.20 2.87
N ALA A 22 0.22 14.75 2.86
CA ALA A 22 1.24 15.20 3.82
C ALA A 22 1.59 16.69 3.67
N MET A 23 1.47 17.26 2.47
CA MET A 23 1.70 18.69 2.21
C MET A 23 0.48 19.58 2.52
N GLY A 24 -0.58 19.01 3.12
CA GLY A 24 -1.81 19.74 3.42
C GLY A 24 -2.73 19.92 2.20
N ILE A 25 -2.36 19.33 1.06
CA ILE A 25 -3.19 19.27 -0.14
C ILE A 25 -4.17 18.09 0.05
N ARG A 26 -5.14 18.28 0.93
CA ARG A 26 -6.24 17.32 1.14
C ARG A 26 -7.28 17.54 0.06
N GLU A 27 -7.80 16.43 -0.48
CA GLU A 27 -9.15 16.41 -1.05
C GLU A 27 -10.11 16.79 0.09
N CYS A 28 -10.40 18.08 0.24
CA CYS A 28 -11.70 18.46 0.73
C CYS A 28 -12.68 18.14 -0.40
N GLU A 29 -13.56 17.18 -0.13
CA GLU A 29 -14.70 16.81 -0.96
C GLU A 29 -14.42 15.95 -2.21
N GLU A 30 -15.07 14.79 -2.22
CA GLU A 30 -15.33 13.91 -3.37
C GLU A 30 -15.98 14.72 -4.51
N GLY A 31 -15.18 15.45 -5.29
CA GLY A 31 -15.70 16.29 -6.37
C GLY A 31 -14.72 17.30 -6.96
N SER A 32 -13.57 17.56 -6.32
CA SER A 32 -12.56 18.48 -6.84
C SER A 32 -11.59 17.77 -7.81
N THR A 33 -12.07 17.50 -9.03
CA THR A 33 -11.29 17.00 -10.18
C THR A 33 -10.03 17.83 -10.51
N ASP A 34 -9.94 19.04 -9.97
CA ASP A 34 -8.87 20.01 -10.27
C ASP A 34 -7.54 19.71 -9.58
N LEU A 35 -7.44 18.75 -8.66
CA LEU A 35 -6.17 18.39 -7.99
C LEU A 35 -5.61 17.02 -8.40
N ALA A 36 -6.36 16.24 -9.17
CA ALA A 36 -5.96 14.89 -9.59
C ALA A 36 -4.67 14.88 -10.45
N TRP A 37 -4.41 15.97 -11.19
CA TRP A 37 -3.18 16.11 -11.97
C TRP A 37 -1.95 16.30 -11.08
N ILE A 38 -2.09 16.95 -9.93
CA ILE A 38 -0.99 17.16 -8.97
C ILE A 38 -0.52 15.83 -8.40
N GLN A 39 -1.46 14.99 -7.96
CA GLN A 39 -1.18 13.65 -7.44
C GLN A 39 -0.48 12.77 -8.49
N LYS A 40 -0.94 12.80 -9.74
CA LYS A 40 -0.32 12.08 -10.87
C LYS A 40 1.08 12.58 -11.18
N LEU A 41 1.32 13.90 -11.07
CA LEU A 41 2.63 14.50 -11.27
C LEU A 41 3.61 14.05 -10.17
N PHE A 42 3.19 14.07 -8.90
CA PHE A 42 4.00 13.52 -7.80
C PHE A 42 4.31 12.05 -7.98
N ALA A 43 3.32 11.24 -8.35
CA ALA A 43 3.52 9.83 -8.67
C ALA A 43 4.55 9.64 -9.80
N GLY A 44 4.43 10.40 -10.89
CA GLY A 44 5.37 10.38 -12.01
C GLY A 44 6.79 10.74 -11.59
N ILE A 45 6.96 11.81 -10.79
CA ILE A 45 8.27 12.25 -10.29
C ILE A 45 8.92 11.17 -9.42
N VAL A 46 8.19 10.60 -8.46
CA VAL A 46 8.71 9.54 -7.58
C VAL A 46 9.14 8.32 -8.40
N LEU A 47 8.33 7.92 -9.38
CA LEU A 47 8.65 6.80 -10.27
C LEU A 47 9.93 7.05 -11.06
N LEU A 48 10.05 8.23 -11.67
CA LEU A 48 11.22 8.62 -12.46
C LEU A 48 12.49 8.71 -11.60
N LEU A 49 12.39 9.22 -10.38
CA LEU A 49 13.51 9.29 -9.44
C LEU A 49 13.99 7.89 -9.04
N LEU A 50 13.07 6.99 -8.69
CA LEU A 50 13.42 5.60 -8.36
C LEU A 50 14.03 4.87 -9.55
N LEU A 51 13.48 5.08 -10.74
CA LEU A 51 14.03 4.54 -11.99
C LEU A 51 15.45 5.07 -12.25
N ALA A 52 15.66 6.38 -12.13
CA ALA A 52 16.96 7.00 -12.33
C ALA A 52 18.01 6.46 -11.33
N ILE A 53 17.65 6.35 -10.04
CA ILE A 53 18.52 5.75 -9.02
C ILE A 53 18.86 4.30 -9.36
N ASN A 54 17.87 3.52 -9.83
CA ASN A 54 18.08 2.13 -10.24
C ASN A 54 19.03 2.02 -11.44
N CYS A 55 18.87 2.88 -12.45
CA CYS A 55 19.74 2.95 -13.62
C CYS A 55 21.17 3.39 -13.28
N LEU A 56 21.34 4.29 -12.31
CA LEU A 56 22.67 4.77 -11.89
C LEU A 56 23.40 3.73 -11.02
N SER A 57 22.70 3.11 -10.07
CA SER A 57 23.30 2.07 -9.23
C SER A 57 22.26 1.20 -8.56
N VAL A 58 22.26 -0.08 -8.94
CA VAL A 58 21.45 -1.11 -8.30
C VAL A 58 21.76 -1.20 -6.79
N LYS A 59 23.03 -1.01 -6.39
CA LYS A 59 23.43 -1.06 -4.97
C LYS A 59 22.80 0.06 -4.14
N LEU A 60 22.69 1.27 -4.70
CA LEU A 60 22.01 2.39 -4.02
C LEU A 60 20.51 2.15 -3.96
N ALA A 61 19.90 1.71 -5.07
CA ALA A 61 18.48 1.37 -5.11
C ALA A 61 18.11 0.32 -4.07
N THR A 62 18.91 -0.73 -3.91
CA THR A 62 18.69 -1.77 -2.88
C THR A 62 18.76 -1.19 -1.46
N ARG A 63 19.73 -0.33 -1.15
CA ARG A 63 19.81 0.31 0.18
C ARG A 63 18.58 1.15 0.47
N VAL A 64 18.14 1.95 -0.50
CA VAL A 64 16.93 2.79 -0.38
C VAL A 64 15.70 1.91 -0.15
N GLN A 65 15.54 0.83 -0.93
CA GLN A 65 14.44 -0.13 -0.76
C GLN A 65 14.44 -0.82 0.61
N ILE A 66 15.62 -1.16 1.15
CA ILE A 66 15.73 -1.77 2.49
C ILE A 66 15.25 -0.78 3.56
N VAL A 67 15.65 0.49 3.48
CA VAL A 67 15.21 1.53 4.44
C VAL A 67 13.69 1.72 4.39
N PHE A 68 13.09 1.78 3.18
CA PHE A 68 11.64 1.87 3.04
C PHE A 68 10.92 0.63 3.60
N THR A 69 11.46 -0.56 3.36
CA THR A 69 10.90 -1.80 3.91
C THR A 69 10.95 -1.81 5.44
N ALA A 70 12.09 -1.43 6.04
CA ALA A 70 12.22 -1.33 7.49
C ALA A 70 11.24 -0.30 8.08
N THR A 71 11.11 0.86 7.44
CA THR A 71 10.16 1.91 7.86
C THR A 71 8.72 1.42 7.77
N LYS A 72 8.35 0.71 6.70
CA LYS A 72 7.02 0.12 6.52
C LYS A 72 6.69 -0.86 7.65
N LEU A 73 7.63 -1.74 8.02
CA LEU A 73 7.44 -2.70 9.12
C LEU A 73 7.26 -1.99 10.46
N LEU A 74 8.07 -0.96 10.73
CA LEU A 74 7.92 -0.16 11.95
C LEU A 74 6.56 0.52 12.01
N ALA A 75 6.09 1.12 10.91
CA ALA A 75 4.78 1.75 10.84
C ALA A 75 3.64 0.74 11.12
N MET A 76 3.73 -0.49 10.58
CA MET A 76 2.76 -1.55 10.87
C MET A 76 2.73 -1.90 12.36
N ILE A 77 3.90 -2.04 12.99
CA ILE A 77 3.99 -2.32 14.44
C ILE A 77 3.32 -1.20 15.25
N VAL A 78 3.61 0.06 14.92
CA VAL A 78 3.02 1.22 15.60
C VAL A 78 1.48 1.22 15.49
N ILE A 79 0.95 0.98 14.29
CA ILE A 79 -0.51 0.91 14.07
C ILE A 79 -1.15 -0.19 14.93
N VAL A 80 -0.53 -1.38 14.99
CA VAL A 80 -1.01 -2.50 15.80
C VAL A 80 -1.00 -2.16 17.29
N ILE A 81 0.06 -1.53 17.80
CA ILE A 81 0.15 -1.12 19.21
C ILE A 81 -0.91 -0.07 19.54
N ILE A 82 -1.07 0.96 18.71
CA ILE A 82 -2.08 2.01 18.91
C ILE A 82 -3.48 1.40 18.93
N GLY A 83 -3.78 0.48 18.00
CA GLY A 83 -5.04 -0.26 17.95
C GLY A 83 -5.30 -1.05 19.23
N MET A 84 -4.32 -1.80 19.73
CA MET A 84 -4.43 -2.55 20.98
C MET A 84 -4.69 -1.63 22.18
N VAL A 85 -3.94 -0.52 22.30
CA VAL A 85 -4.13 0.45 23.39
C VAL A 85 -5.54 1.04 23.36
N LYS A 86 -6.05 1.40 22.17
CA LYS A 86 -7.41 1.93 22.00
C LYS A 86 -8.50 0.91 22.37
N MET A 87 -8.28 -0.37 22.07
CA MET A 87 -9.20 -1.43 22.51
C MET A 87 -9.22 -1.59 24.03
N ILE A 88 -8.06 -1.56 24.69
CA ILE A 88 -7.98 -1.68 26.16
C ILE A 88 -8.61 -0.46 26.86
N GLN A 89 -8.54 0.73 26.25
CA GLN A 89 -9.19 1.95 26.72
C GLN A 89 -10.73 1.92 26.61
N GLY A 90 -11.32 0.84 26.10
CA GLY A 90 -12.77 0.69 25.97
C GLY A 90 -13.37 1.36 24.75
N ASN A 91 -12.56 1.85 23.80
CA ASN A 91 -13.02 2.50 22.58
C ASN A 91 -13.42 1.47 21.49
N THR A 92 -14.26 0.50 21.86
CA THR A 92 -14.64 -0.66 21.04
C THR A 92 -15.98 -0.47 20.33
N GLU A 93 -16.53 0.74 20.30
CA GLU A 93 -17.84 1.06 19.69
C GLU A 93 -17.92 0.68 18.21
N HIS A 94 -16.80 0.73 17.47
CA HIS A 94 -16.74 0.31 16.07
C HIS A 94 -16.51 -1.19 15.86
N LEU A 95 -16.24 -1.93 16.94
CA LEU A 95 -15.96 -3.37 16.91
C LEU A 95 -17.16 -4.21 17.36
N SER A 96 -18.20 -3.59 17.93
CA SER A 96 -19.43 -4.30 18.29
C SER A 96 -20.18 -4.79 17.06
N THR A 97 -20.70 -6.02 17.11
CA THR A 97 -21.42 -6.65 15.99
C THR A 97 -22.60 -5.84 15.48
N SER A 98 -23.22 -5.02 16.32
CA SER A 98 -24.35 -4.14 15.97
C SER A 98 -23.95 -2.97 15.06
N THR A 99 -22.73 -2.46 15.18
CA THR A 99 -22.20 -1.30 14.43
C THR A 99 -21.20 -1.71 13.35
N ALA A 100 -20.50 -2.85 13.51
CA ALA A 100 -19.46 -3.30 12.60
C ALA A 100 -19.98 -3.70 11.21
N PHE A 101 -21.25 -4.13 11.13
CA PHE A 101 -21.91 -4.51 9.87
C PHE A 101 -22.96 -3.51 9.39
N GLU A 102 -23.12 -2.40 10.12
CA GLU A 102 -24.06 -1.35 9.77
C GLU A 102 -23.64 -0.69 8.44
N GLY A 103 -24.57 -0.59 7.49
CA GLY A 103 -24.27 -0.07 6.13
C GLY A 103 -23.67 -1.08 5.15
N THR A 104 -23.61 -2.38 5.48
CA THR A 104 -23.15 -3.42 4.55
C THR A 104 -24.07 -3.52 3.32
N SER A 105 -23.48 -3.59 2.12
CA SER A 105 -24.21 -3.79 0.87
C SER A 105 -24.83 -5.19 0.76
N SER A 106 -26.09 -5.28 0.31
CA SER A 106 -26.77 -6.57 0.06
C SER A 106 -26.45 -7.16 -1.33
N ARG A 107 -25.64 -6.48 -2.14
CA ARG A 107 -25.37 -6.90 -3.53
C ARG A 107 -24.19 -7.85 -3.58
N PHE A 108 -24.38 -9.02 -4.21
CA PHE A 108 -23.32 -10.01 -4.43
C PHE A 108 -22.05 -9.40 -5.05
N PHE A 109 -22.21 -8.50 -6.03
CA PHE A 109 -21.10 -7.84 -6.69
C PHE A 109 -20.20 -7.01 -5.74
N SER A 110 -20.77 -6.38 -4.72
CA SER A 110 -20.00 -5.63 -3.72
C SER A 110 -19.09 -6.53 -2.90
N TYR A 111 -19.57 -7.73 -2.53
CA TYR A 111 -18.76 -8.74 -1.86
C TYR A 111 -17.63 -9.25 -2.76
N SER A 112 -17.90 -9.50 -4.04
CA SER A 112 -16.87 -9.92 -5.01
C SER A 112 -15.75 -8.88 -5.15
N ILE A 113 -16.08 -7.59 -5.21
CA ILE A 113 -15.07 -6.51 -5.23
C ILE A 113 -14.30 -6.47 -3.91
N ALA A 114 -14.97 -6.57 -2.76
CA ALA A 114 -14.29 -6.56 -1.47
C ALA A 114 -13.27 -7.71 -1.34
N ILE A 115 -13.64 -8.92 -1.78
CA ILE A 115 -12.74 -10.07 -1.84
C ILE A 115 -11.59 -9.81 -2.83
N TYR A 116 -11.86 -9.22 -4.00
CA TYR A 116 -10.82 -8.88 -4.96
C TYR A 116 -9.79 -7.90 -4.38
N GLN A 117 -10.24 -6.85 -3.67
CA GLN A 117 -9.35 -5.90 -3.00
C GLN A 117 -8.56 -6.56 -1.86
N GLY A 118 -9.21 -7.43 -1.10
CA GLY A 118 -8.55 -8.24 -0.07
C GLY A 118 -7.47 -9.14 -0.67
N HIS A 119 -7.78 -9.82 -1.78
CA HIS A 119 -6.83 -10.65 -2.50
C HIS A 119 -5.64 -9.83 -3.03
N TRP A 120 -5.88 -8.63 -3.55
CA TRP A 120 -4.82 -7.75 -4.04
C TRP A 120 -3.78 -7.42 -2.96
N ALA A 121 -4.20 -7.25 -1.70
CA ALA A 121 -3.28 -7.03 -0.59
C ALA A 121 -2.33 -8.23 -0.32
N TYR A 122 -2.73 -9.43 -0.75
CA TYR A 122 -1.96 -10.69 -0.63
C TYR A 122 -1.40 -11.20 -1.98
N ASP A 123 -1.68 -10.53 -3.11
CA ASP A 123 -1.24 -10.92 -4.45
C ASP A 123 0.25 -10.63 -4.64
N SER A 124 1.11 -11.49 -4.11
CA SER A 124 2.55 -11.56 -4.40
C SER A 124 3.20 -12.88 -3.97
N TRP A 125 2.45 -13.81 -3.40
CA TRP A 125 2.96 -15.09 -2.89
C TRP A 125 3.64 -15.94 -3.97
N ASN A 126 3.11 -15.98 -5.19
CA ASN A 126 3.70 -16.71 -6.30
C ASN A 126 5.06 -16.17 -6.73
N GLN A 127 5.28 -14.86 -6.63
CA GLN A 127 6.54 -14.23 -7.04
C GLN A 127 7.69 -14.63 -6.09
N LEU A 128 7.38 -14.85 -4.81
CA LEU A 128 8.35 -15.34 -3.83
C LEU A 128 8.81 -16.77 -4.17
N ASN A 129 7.89 -17.62 -4.65
CA ASN A 129 8.19 -19.00 -5.00
C ASN A 129 9.19 -19.12 -6.17
N PHE A 130 9.27 -18.14 -7.07
CA PHE A 130 10.27 -18.11 -8.14
C PHE A 130 11.67 -17.73 -7.63
N ILE A 131 11.76 -16.92 -6.58
CA ILE A 131 13.05 -16.48 -5.99
C ILE A 131 13.62 -17.56 -5.08
N THR A 132 12.78 -18.49 -4.59
CA THR A 132 13.24 -19.69 -3.87
C THR A 132 14.20 -20.56 -4.69
N GLU A 133 14.12 -20.53 -6.02
CA GLU A 133 15.06 -21.23 -6.90
C GLU A 133 16.48 -20.61 -6.88
N GLU A 134 16.61 -19.36 -6.44
CA GLU A 134 17.89 -18.64 -6.33
C GLU A 134 18.49 -18.68 -4.91
N LEU A 135 17.84 -19.38 -3.96
CA LEU A 135 18.36 -19.54 -2.60
C LEU A 135 19.65 -20.37 -2.60
N LYS A 136 20.67 -19.87 -1.90
CA LYS A 136 21.93 -20.59 -1.68
C LYS A 136 21.75 -21.56 -0.49
N ASN A 137 21.77 -22.86 -0.77
CA ASN A 137 21.46 -23.98 0.16
C ASN A 137 20.01 -23.98 0.69
N PRO A 138 19.00 -24.28 -0.15
CA PRO A 138 17.67 -24.58 0.36
C PRO A 138 17.70 -25.95 1.03
N SER A 139 17.74 -26.00 2.36
CA SER A 139 17.35 -27.22 3.08
C SER A 139 15.84 -27.44 2.86
N ARG A 140 15.45 -28.69 2.61
CA ARG A 140 14.08 -29.13 2.35
C ARG A 140 13.04 -28.52 3.29
#